data_AF-A0AA90QIT1-F1
#
_entry.id   AF-A0AA90QIT1-F1
#
_cell.length_a   1.000
_cell.length_b   1.000
_cell.length_c   1.000
_cell.angle_alpha   90.00
_cell.angle_beta   90.00
_cell.angle_gamma   90.00
#
_symmetry.space_group_name_H-M   'P 1'
#
loop_
_entity.id
_entity.type
_entity.pdbx_description
1 polymer ?
#
loop_
_entity_poly.entity_id
_entity_poly.type
_entity_poly.pdbx_seq_one_letter_code
_entity_poly.pdbx_strand_id
1 'polypeptide(L)'
;MTRAVTPALIGAFLMSACMAASAATPEAKAAYSQARDAASAAYKVARARCDTITGNPKEVCVEEAKVARVRSVEEATALYKNTLKAYTQSRLQIAAASYDLDRVKCKALTGNDKDVCIQQAKATLIAAQADARADRKAIEARTDARDDKRTAEYKVAREKCDAFAGAAKDTCVSAAKSQYGK
;
A
#
# COMPACT_ATOMS: atom_id res chain seq x y z
N MET A 1 -0.57 -22.89 58.53
CA MET A 1 -0.17 -22.53 57.16
C MET A 1 -1.41 -22.07 56.40
N THR A 2 -1.73 -20.80 56.50
CA THR A 2 -2.91 -20.16 55.88
C THR A 2 -2.54 -19.69 54.46
N ARG A 3 -3.19 -20.26 53.44
CA ARG A 3 -3.07 -19.80 52.05
C ARG A 3 -4.12 -18.72 51.80
N ALA A 4 -3.67 -17.49 51.56
CA ALA A 4 -4.49 -16.39 51.07
C ALA A 4 -4.70 -16.54 49.55
N VAL A 5 -5.94 -16.35 49.10
CA VAL A 5 -6.35 -16.29 47.70
C VAL A 5 -6.44 -14.81 47.32
N THR A 6 -5.68 -14.37 46.33
CA THR A 6 -5.81 -13.05 45.69
C THR A 6 -6.53 -13.20 44.34
N PRO A 7 -7.60 -12.44 44.08
CA PRO A 7 -8.27 -12.48 42.77
C PRO A 7 -7.56 -11.52 41.79
N ALA A 8 -7.15 -12.04 40.65
CA ALA A 8 -6.67 -11.24 39.53
C ALA A 8 -7.86 -10.69 38.73
N LEU A 9 -8.01 -9.36 38.69
CA LEU A 9 -8.95 -8.66 37.82
C LEU A 9 -8.38 -8.59 36.40
N ILE A 10 -9.12 -9.17 35.46
CA ILE A 10 -8.85 -9.13 34.01
C ILE A 10 -9.33 -7.77 33.47
N GLY A 11 -8.41 -6.86 33.19
CA GLY A 11 -8.68 -5.62 32.45
C GLY A 11 -8.50 -5.85 30.95
N ALA A 12 -9.61 -5.97 30.22
CA ALA A 12 -9.61 -5.98 28.76
C ALA A 12 -9.66 -4.54 28.22
N PHE A 13 -8.50 -3.97 27.88
CA PHE A 13 -8.41 -2.72 27.12
C PHE A 13 -8.42 -3.06 25.62
N LEU A 14 -9.57 -2.89 24.97
CA LEU A 14 -9.68 -2.89 23.51
C LEU A 14 -9.10 -1.58 22.97
N MET A 15 -7.84 -1.58 22.54
CA MET A 15 -7.28 -0.49 21.73
C MET A 15 -7.98 -0.47 20.38
N SER A 16 -8.97 0.40 20.23
CA SER A 16 -9.49 0.82 18.94
C SER A 16 -8.50 1.81 18.32
N ALA A 17 -7.61 1.32 17.45
CA ALA A 17 -6.72 2.17 16.67
C ALA A 17 -7.53 2.90 15.59
N CYS A 18 -7.97 4.12 15.88
CA CYS A 18 -8.52 5.03 14.90
C CYS A 18 -7.38 5.47 13.97
N MET A 19 -7.37 5.01 12.72
CA MET A 19 -6.47 5.52 11.68
C MET A 19 -6.87 6.95 11.32
N ALA A 20 -6.43 7.93 12.11
CA ALA A 20 -6.42 9.32 11.68
C ALA A 20 -5.31 9.48 10.62
N ALA A 21 -5.66 10.07 9.47
CA ALA A 21 -4.67 10.49 8.47
C ALA A 21 -3.86 11.66 9.05
N SER A 22 -2.76 11.35 9.73
CA SER A 22 -1.78 12.34 10.15
C SER A 22 -1.00 12.86 8.94
N ALA A 23 -0.73 14.16 8.92
CA ALA A 23 0.22 14.73 7.97
C ALA A 23 1.58 14.00 8.08
N ALA A 24 2.24 13.76 6.95
CA ALA A 24 3.52 13.06 6.93
C ALA A 24 4.53 13.76 7.87
N THR A 25 5.03 13.02 8.85
CA THR A 25 5.96 13.58 9.84
C THR A 25 7.31 13.92 9.17
N PRO A 26 8.10 14.85 9.74
CA PRO A 26 9.46 15.12 9.25
C PRO A 26 10.31 13.86 9.11
N GLU A 27 10.14 12.90 10.03
CA GLU A 27 10.83 11.60 10.02
C GLU A 27 10.39 10.76 8.82
N ALA A 28 9.09 10.69 8.52
CA ALA A 28 8.57 9.97 7.36
C ALA A 28 9.10 10.56 6.03
N LYS A 29 9.21 11.90 5.96
CA LYS A 29 9.80 12.58 4.79
C LYS A 29 11.30 12.31 4.66
N ALA A 30 12.03 12.33 5.77
CA ALA A 30 13.45 11.99 5.79
C ALA A 30 13.68 10.53 5.37
N ALA A 31 12.92 9.58 5.91
CA ALA A 31 12.97 8.16 5.53
C ALA A 31 12.66 7.96 4.05
N TYR A 32 11.63 8.63 3.51
CA TYR A 32 11.32 8.60 2.08
C TYR A 32 12.46 9.12 1.20
N SER A 33 13.08 10.25 1.56
CA SER A 33 14.23 10.79 0.84
C SER A 33 15.40 9.80 0.87
N GLN A 34 15.73 9.30 2.07
CA GLN A 34 16.82 8.35 2.27
C GLN A 34 16.61 7.07 1.46
N ALA A 35 15.39 6.52 1.40
CA ALA A 35 15.08 5.35 0.61
C ALA A 35 15.30 5.60 -0.90
N ARG A 36 14.94 6.79 -1.40
CA ARG A 36 15.18 7.17 -2.80
C ARG A 36 16.66 7.35 -3.11
N ASP A 37 17.40 7.96 -2.20
CA ASP A 37 18.85 8.17 -2.34
C ASP A 37 19.59 6.83 -2.31
N ALA A 38 19.22 5.94 -1.39
CA ALA A 38 19.73 4.58 -1.31
C ALA A 38 19.42 3.78 -2.58
N ALA A 39 18.19 3.84 -3.11
CA ALA A 39 17.83 3.18 -4.36
C ALA A 39 18.63 3.72 -5.56
N SER A 40 18.87 5.03 -5.61
CA SER A 40 19.70 5.67 -6.63
C SER A 40 21.16 5.24 -6.54
N ALA A 41 21.72 5.19 -5.33
CA ALA A 41 23.08 4.73 -5.09
C ALA A 41 23.26 3.23 -5.43
N ALA A 42 22.33 2.39 -4.99
CA ALA A 42 22.32 0.96 -5.30
C ALA A 42 22.25 0.72 -6.81
N TYR A 43 21.40 1.46 -7.53
CA TYR A 43 21.34 1.41 -8.99
C TYR A 43 22.67 1.77 -9.65
N LYS A 44 23.32 2.86 -9.22
CA LYS A 44 24.63 3.26 -9.77
C LYS A 44 25.67 2.16 -9.60
N VAL A 45 25.75 1.57 -8.42
CA VAL A 45 26.68 0.46 -8.12
C VAL A 45 26.34 -0.77 -8.96
N ALA A 46 25.08 -1.19 -9.00
CA ALA A 46 24.64 -2.36 -9.76
C ALA A 46 24.90 -2.18 -11.27
N ARG A 47 24.58 -1.00 -11.82
CA ARG A 47 24.83 -0.69 -13.23
C ARG A 47 26.31 -0.74 -13.58
N ALA A 48 27.19 -0.19 -12.73
CA ALA A 48 28.62 -0.22 -12.97
C ALA A 48 29.17 -1.65 -13.03
N ARG A 49 28.62 -2.57 -12.22
CA ARG A 49 28.98 -4.01 -12.29
C ARG A 49 28.58 -4.65 -13.62
N CYS A 50 27.56 -4.13 -14.30
CA CYS A 50 27.16 -4.62 -15.62
C CYS A 50 28.12 -4.20 -16.73
N ASP A 51 29.05 -3.25 -16.50
CA ASP A 51 29.90 -2.73 -17.57
C ASP A 51 30.91 -3.73 -18.11
N THR A 52 31.26 -4.74 -17.31
CA THR A 52 32.15 -5.85 -17.67
C THR A 52 31.44 -6.96 -18.46
N ILE A 53 30.12 -6.90 -18.57
CA ILE A 53 29.29 -7.86 -19.30
C ILE A 53 29.08 -7.34 -20.73
N THR A 54 28.88 -8.21 -21.70
CA THR A 54 28.60 -7.83 -23.10
C THR A 54 27.31 -8.46 -23.61
N GLY A 55 26.79 -7.94 -24.73
CA GLY A 55 25.61 -8.47 -25.41
C GLY A 55 24.32 -8.40 -24.58
N ASN A 56 23.38 -9.30 -24.88
CA ASN A 56 22.11 -9.38 -24.16
C ASN A 56 22.26 -9.57 -22.64
N PRO A 57 23.22 -10.37 -22.11
CA PRO A 57 23.46 -10.44 -20.67
C PRO A 57 23.75 -9.08 -20.02
N LYS A 58 24.44 -8.16 -20.72
CA LYS A 58 24.64 -6.78 -20.23
C LYS A 58 23.31 -6.04 -20.12
N GLU A 59 22.48 -6.14 -21.16
CA GLU A 59 21.17 -5.49 -21.17
C GLU A 59 20.28 -6.00 -20.03
N VAL A 60 20.25 -7.32 -19.82
CA VAL A 60 19.51 -7.96 -18.72
C VAL A 60 20.01 -7.43 -17.38
N CYS A 61 21.32 -7.42 -17.14
CA CYS A 61 21.91 -6.90 -15.89
C CYS A 61 21.51 -5.44 -15.62
N VAL A 62 21.57 -4.58 -16.65
CA VAL A 62 21.18 -3.18 -16.52
C VAL A 62 19.69 -3.03 -16.23
N GLU A 63 18.85 -3.85 -16.86
CA GLU A 63 17.40 -3.80 -16.66
C GLU A 63 16.98 -4.34 -15.29
N GLU A 64 17.65 -5.38 -14.77
CA GLU A 64 17.46 -5.86 -13.40
C GLU A 64 17.76 -4.77 -12.37
N ALA A 65 18.86 -4.02 -12.57
CA ALA A 65 19.20 -2.89 -11.72
C ALA A 65 18.12 -1.79 -11.76
N LYS A 66 17.52 -1.53 -12.93
CA LYS A 66 16.41 -0.56 -13.05
C LYS A 66 15.15 -1.05 -12.35
N VAL A 67 14.77 -2.33 -12.51
CA VAL A 67 13.61 -2.92 -11.82
C VAL A 67 13.78 -2.81 -10.31
N ALA A 68 14.96 -3.15 -9.79
CA ALA A 68 15.26 -3.02 -8.36
C ALA A 68 15.08 -1.57 -7.88
N ARG A 69 15.58 -0.59 -8.63
CA ARG A 69 15.41 0.83 -8.32
C ARG A 69 13.94 1.26 -8.34
N VAL A 70 13.19 0.90 -9.39
CA VAL A 70 11.75 1.22 -9.50
C VAL A 70 11.02 0.66 -8.31
N ARG A 71 11.26 -0.63 -7.98
CA ARG A 71 10.64 -1.28 -6.82
C ARG A 71 10.90 -0.52 -5.52
N SER A 72 12.15 -0.23 -5.20
CA SER A 72 12.47 0.50 -3.95
C SER A 72 11.85 1.89 -3.91
N VAL A 73 11.85 2.63 -5.03
CA VAL A 73 11.27 3.98 -5.09
C VAL A 73 9.75 3.94 -4.97
N GLU A 74 9.08 3.02 -5.66
CA GLU A 74 7.63 2.91 -5.68
C GLU A 74 7.07 2.38 -4.36
N GLU A 75 7.72 1.41 -3.73
CA GLU A 75 7.38 0.93 -2.38
C GLU A 75 7.55 2.06 -1.34
N ALA A 76 8.68 2.78 -1.37
CA ALA A 76 8.90 3.93 -0.49
C ALA A 76 7.88 5.06 -0.72
N THR A 77 7.52 5.32 -1.99
CA THR A 77 6.49 6.31 -2.35
C THR A 77 5.12 5.91 -1.84
N ALA A 78 4.76 4.63 -1.95
CA ALA A 78 3.49 4.10 -1.48
C ALA A 78 3.36 4.21 0.05
N LEU A 79 4.42 3.83 0.78
CA LEU A 79 4.49 3.98 2.23
C LEU A 79 4.41 5.45 2.66
N TYR A 80 5.16 6.34 2.01
CA TYR A 80 5.17 7.77 2.32
C TYR A 80 3.80 8.43 2.10
N LYS A 81 3.14 8.11 0.98
CA LYS A 81 1.81 8.66 0.68
C LYS A 81 0.70 7.98 1.47
N ASN A 82 0.91 6.74 1.88
CA ASN A 82 -0.03 5.89 2.62
C ASN A 82 -1.48 5.95 2.12
N THR A 83 -1.68 5.90 0.81
CA THR A 83 -3.01 5.91 0.18
C THR A 83 -3.19 4.68 -0.68
N LEU A 84 -4.42 4.18 -0.76
CA LEU A 84 -4.78 3.05 -1.64
C LEU A 84 -4.34 3.31 -3.10
N LYS A 85 -4.50 4.55 -3.58
CA LYS A 85 -4.04 4.96 -4.92
C LYS A 85 -2.52 4.81 -5.07
N ALA A 86 -1.72 5.21 -4.08
CA ALA A 86 -0.27 5.11 -4.14
C ALA A 86 0.21 3.64 -4.12
N TYR A 87 -0.37 2.79 -3.26
CA TYR A 87 -0.08 1.35 -3.26
C TYR A 87 -0.46 0.69 -4.60
N THR A 88 -1.62 1.06 -5.17
CA THR A 88 -2.03 0.56 -6.49
C THR A 88 -1.05 1.00 -7.58
N GLN A 89 -0.67 2.28 -7.59
CA GLN A 89 0.27 2.82 -8.57
C GLN A 89 1.63 2.11 -8.47
N SER A 90 2.13 1.88 -7.26
CA SER A 90 3.38 1.17 -7.02
C SER A 90 3.38 -0.23 -7.68
N ARG A 91 2.31 -1.01 -7.46
CA ARG A 91 2.15 -2.33 -8.11
C ARG A 91 2.14 -2.24 -9.64
N LEU A 92 1.45 -1.24 -10.20
CA LEU A 92 1.38 -1.04 -11.66
C LEU A 92 2.75 -0.71 -12.26
N GLN A 93 3.54 0.15 -11.59
CA GLN A 93 4.87 0.55 -12.05
C GLN A 93 5.90 -0.58 -11.92
N ILE A 94 5.85 -1.34 -10.82
CA ILE A 94 6.70 -2.53 -10.63
C ILE A 94 6.41 -3.59 -11.70
N ALA A 95 5.14 -3.83 -12.01
CA ALA A 95 4.74 -4.76 -13.07
C ALA A 95 5.25 -4.29 -14.44
N ALA A 96 5.13 -3.00 -14.77
CA ALA A 96 5.64 -2.44 -16.02
C ALA A 96 7.16 -2.58 -16.14
N ALA A 97 7.91 -2.26 -15.08
CA ALA A 97 9.37 -2.43 -15.08
C ALA A 97 9.78 -3.91 -15.22
N SER A 98 9.05 -4.83 -14.57
CA SER A 98 9.31 -6.27 -14.68
C SER A 98 9.07 -6.77 -16.11
N TYR A 99 8.03 -6.26 -16.78
CA TYR A 99 7.79 -6.55 -18.19
C TYR A 99 8.92 -6.06 -19.11
N ASP A 100 9.46 -4.87 -18.86
CA ASP A 100 10.61 -4.37 -19.63
C ASP A 100 11.84 -5.26 -19.47
N LEU A 101 12.11 -5.74 -18.25
CA LEU A 101 13.14 -6.73 -17.98
C LEU A 101 12.89 -8.04 -18.74
N ASP A 102 11.67 -8.58 -18.66
CA ASP A 102 11.33 -9.84 -19.34
C ASP A 102 11.48 -9.73 -20.85
N ARG A 103 11.08 -8.59 -21.43
CA ARG A 103 11.30 -8.31 -22.86
C ARG A 103 12.77 -8.33 -23.23
N VAL A 104 13.64 -7.77 -22.39
CA VAL A 104 15.09 -7.80 -22.61
C VAL A 104 15.62 -9.23 -22.51
N LYS A 105 15.17 -10.03 -21.54
CA LYS A 105 15.51 -11.46 -21.45
C LYS A 105 15.09 -12.24 -22.70
N CYS A 106 13.89 -11.97 -23.22
CA CYS A 106 13.39 -12.61 -24.43
C CYS A 106 14.21 -12.29 -25.70
N LYS A 107 15.01 -11.20 -25.73
CA LYS A 107 15.83 -10.86 -26.91
C LYS A 107 16.89 -11.91 -27.25
N ALA A 108 17.30 -12.74 -26.29
CA ALA A 108 18.22 -13.85 -26.54
C ALA A 108 17.60 -14.98 -27.38
N LEU A 109 16.27 -15.02 -27.48
CA LEU A 109 15.54 -16.04 -28.22
C LEU A 109 15.30 -15.59 -29.66
N THR A 110 14.96 -16.54 -30.53
CA THR A 110 14.63 -16.29 -31.95
C THR A 110 13.41 -17.08 -32.38
N GLY A 111 12.80 -16.69 -33.52
CA GLY A 111 11.63 -17.36 -34.05
C GLY A 111 10.46 -17.42 -33.07
N ASN A 112 9.72 -18.54 -33.12
CA ASN A 112 8.54 -18.77 -32.30
C ASN A 112 8.83 -18.68 -30.79
N ASP A 113 10.02 -19.11 -30.34
CA ASP A 113 10.36 -19.09 -28.91
C ASP A 113 10.41 -17.66 -28.36
N LYS A 114 10.91 -16.71 -29.17
CA LYS A 114 10.90 -15.29 -28.82
C LYS A 114 9.47 -14.76 -28.72
N ASP A 115 8.63 -15.10 -29.68
CA ASP A 115 7.25 -14.63 -29.72
C ASP A 115 6.46 -15.16 -28.52
N VAL A 116 6.58 -16.45 -28.21
CA VAL A 116 6.00 -17.06 -27.01
C VAL A 116 6.51 -16.38 -25.73
N CYS A 117 7.82 -16.13 -25.62
CA CYS A 117 8.39 -15.44 -24.46
C CYS A 117 7.79 -14.03 -24.26
N ILE A 118 7.68 -13.25 -25.35
CA ILE A 118 7.09 -11.90 -25.28
C ILE A 118 5.60 -11.95 -24.93
N GLN A 119 4.85 -12.91 -25.49
CA GLN A 119 3.44 -13.08 -25.13
C GLN A 119 3.28 -13.48 -23.66
N GLN A 120 4.13 -14.35 -23.13
CA GLN A 120 4.12 -14.73 -21.73
C GLN A 120 4.42 -13.52 -20.82
N ALA A 121 5.45 -12.73 -21.15
CA ALA A 121 5.78 -11.51 -20.42
C ALA A 121 4.61 -10.52 -20.41
N LYS A 122 3.94 -10.35 -21.57
CA LYS A 122 2.77 -9.49 -21.70
C LYS A 122 1.57 -10.01 -20.89
N ALA A 123 1.35 -11.32 -20.89
CA ALA A 123 0.31 -11.94 -20.07
C ALA A 123 0.55 -11.70 -18.57
N THR A 124 1.79 -11.86 -18.10
CA THR A 124 2.19 -11.55 -16.73
C THR A 124 1.91 -10.08 -16.37
N LEU A 125 2.25 -9.13 -17.26
CA LEU A 125 1.95 -7.71 -17.06
C LEU A 125 0.44 -7.47 -16.93
N ILE A 126 -0.34 -8.00 -17.87
CA ILE A 126 -1.80 -7.82 -17.89
C ILE A 126 -2.43 -8.38 -16.62
N ALA A 127 -2.03 -9.59 -16.19
CA ALA A 127 -2.50 -10.22 -14.97
C ALA A 127 -2.20 -9.35 -13.75
N ALA A 128 -0.94 -8.93 -13.56
CA ALA A 128 -0.54 -8.10 -12.43
C ALA A 128 -1.28 -6.75 -12.39
N GLN A 129 -1.52 -6.13 -13.55
CA GLN A 129 -2.29 -4.89 -13.65
C GLN A 129 -3.78 -5.10 -13.36
N ALA A 130 -4.36 -6.20 -13.82
CA ALA A 130 -5.74 -6.55 -13.56
C ALA A 130 -5.96 -6.78 -12.07
N ASP A 131 -5.10 -7.57 -11.42
CA ASP A 131 -5.17 -7.87 -9.99
C ASP A 131 -5.04 -6.60 -9.15
N ALA A 132 -4.07 -5.73 -9.47
CA ALA A 132 -3.90 -4.46 -8.76
C ALA A 132 -5.14 -3.55 -8.84
N ARG A 133 -5.82 -3.54 -10.00
CA ARG A 133 -7.05 -2.76 -10.20
C ARG A 133 -8.26 -3.41 -9.51
N ALA A 134 -8.35 -4.73 -9.54
CA ALA A 134 -9.41 -5.49 -8.88
C ALA A 134 -9.35 -5.30 -7.35
N ASP A 135 -8.16 -5.44 -6.77
CA ASP A 135 -7.92 -5.23 -5.34
C ASP A 135 -8.31 -3.81 -4.93
N ARG A 136 -7.92 -2.79 -5.71
CA ARG A 136 -8.31 -1.40 -5.45
C ARG A 136 -9.83 -1.27 -5.38
N LYS A 137 -10.54 -1.73 -6.42
CA LYS A 137 -12.00 -1.66 -6.49
C LYS A 137 -12.67 -2.39 -5.31
N ALA A 138 -12.16 -3.55 -4.93
CA ALA A 138 -12.68 -4.32 -3.81
C ALA A 138 -12.50 -3.58 -2.47
N ILE A 139 -11.35 -2.92 -2.27
CA ILE A 139 -11.09 -2.14 -1.07
C ILE A 139 -11.96 -0.86 -1.04
N GLU A 140 -12.11 -0.18 -2.17
CA GLU A 140 -13.00 0.99 -2.32
C GLU A 140 -14.44 0.60 -1.96
N ALA A 141 -15.00 -0.44 -2.59
CA ALA A 141 -16.36 -0.91 -2.31
C ALA A 141 -16.58 -1.30 -0.84
N ARG A 142 -15.58 -1.94 -0.20
CA ARG A 142 -15.65 -2.26 1.23
C ARG A 142 -15.59 -1.02 2.12
N THR A 143 -14.86 0.00 1.69
CA THR A 143 -14.73 1.27 2.43
C THR A 143 -16.04 2.06 2.35
N ASP A 144 -16.61 2.17 1.16
CA ASP A 144 -17.90 2.84 0.93
C ASP A 144 -19.01 2.16 1.73
N ALA A 145 -19.11 0.82 1.64
CA ALA A 145 -20.10 0.06 2.40
C ALA A 145 -19.97 0.23 3.93
N ARG A 146 -18.75 0.42 4.45
CA ARG A 146 -18.52 0.71 5.88
C ARG A 146 -18.92 2.15 6.22
N ASP A 147 -18.70 3.10 5.32
CA ASP A 147 -19.13 4.48 5.55
C ASP A 147 -20.65 4.61 5.52
N ASP A 148 -21.33 3.94 4.58
CA ASP A 148 -22.79 3.92 4.49
C ASP A 148 -23.43 3.36 5.76
N LYS A 149 -22.92 2.23 6.27
CA LYS A 149 -23.38 1.63 7.53
C LYS A 149 -23.21 2.59 8.71
N ARG A 150 -22.01 3.18 8.87
CA ARG A 150 -21.74 4.16 9.93
C ARG A 150 -22.61 5.41 9.79
N THR A 151 -22.89 5.86 8.57
CA THR A 151 -23.82 6.97 8.31
C THR A 151 -25.24 6.63 8.75
N ALA A 152 -25.73 5.44 8.43
CA ALA A 152 -27.04 4.98 8.84
C ALA A 152 -27.15 4.86 10.37
N GLU A 153 -26.17 4.26 11.01
CA GLU A 153 -26.10 4.11 12.47
C GLU A 153 -25.98 5.48 13.17
N TYR A 154 -25.18 6.41 12.62
CA TYR A 154 -25.09 7.79 13.11
C TYR A 154 -26.43 8.51 13.03
N LYS A 155 -27.19 8.36 11.93
CA LYS A 155 -28.54 8.93 11.82
C LYS A 155 -29.42 8.44 12.96
N VAL A 156 -29.47 7.12 13.19
CA VAL A 156 -30.25 6.55 14.30
C VAL A 156 -29.79 7.08 15.67
N ALA A 157 -28.49 7.15 15.90
CA ALA A 157 -27.94 7.67 17.16
C ALA A 157 -28.30 9.15 17.37
N ARG A 158 -28.30 9.95 16.29
CA ARG A 158 -28.72 11.35 16.35
C ARG A 158 -30.21 11.49 16.66
N GLU A 159 -31.08 10.71 16.03
CA GLU A 159 -32.52 10.72 16.35
C GLU A 159 -32.76 10.35 17.83
N LYS A 160 -31.98 9.41 18.39
CA LYS A 160 -32.05 9.10 19.84
C LYS A 160 -31.68 10.27 20.74
N CYS A 161 -30.78 11.15 20.30
CA CYS A 161 -30.41 12.34 21.05
C CYS A 161 -31.52 13.39 21.10
N ASP A 162 -32.55 13.29 20.25
CA ASP A 162 -33.69 14.22 20.26
C ASP A 162 -34.59 14.06 21.49
N ALA A 163 -34.40 12.98 22.27
CA ALA A 163 -35.00 12.84 23.60
C ALA A 163 -34.43 13.81 24.65
N PHE A 164 -33.32 14.49 24.36
CA PHE A 164 -32.68 15.46 25.25
C PHE A 164 -32.87 16.90 24.76
N ALA A 165 -32.61 17.87 25.64
CA ALA A 165 -32.61 19.29 25.31
C ALA A 165 -31.39 20.01 25.92
N GLY A 166 -31.05 21.18 25.36
CA GLY A 166 -29.93 22.01 25.81
C GLY A 166 -28.59 21.26 25.79
N ALA A 167 -27.74 21.54 26.78
CA ALA A 167 -26.39 20.99 26.86
C ALA A 167 -26.35 19.44 26.80
N ALA A 168 -27.34 18.76 27.35
CA ALA A 168 -27.41 17.29 27.30
C ALA A 168 -27.55 16.76 25.86
N LYS A 169 -28.36 17.43 25.02
CA LYS A 169 -28.49 17.09 23.60
C LYS A 169 -27.18 17.31 22.85
N ASP A 170 -26.54 18.45 23.08
CA ASP A 170 -25.28 18.81 22.43
C ASP A 170 -24.17 17.80 22.76
N THR A 171 -24.07 17.40 24.04
CA THR A 171 -23.15 16.33 24.47
C THR A 171 -23.46 15.01 23.79
N CYS A 172 -24.74 14.61 23.72
CA CYS A 172 -25.15 13.38 23.05
C CYS A 172 -24.76 13.36 21.57
N VAL A 173 -25.05 14.44 20.83
CA VAL A 173 -24.73 14.55 19.40
C VAL A 173 -23.21 14.55 19.17
N SER A 174 -22.44 15.23 20.02
CA SER A 174 -20.98 15.23 19.96
C SER A 174 -20.39 13.84 20.18
N ALA A 175 -20.90 13.10 21.18
CA ALA A 175 -20.50 11.72 21.42
C ALA A 175 -20.84 10.81 20.23
N ALA A 176 -22.02 10.95 19.63
CA ALA A 176 -22.39 10.20 18.43
C ALA A 176 -21.47 10.52 17.23
N LYS A 177 -21.15 11.79 16.99
CA LYS A 177 -20.20 12.19 15.95
C LYS A 177 -18.83 11.54 16.14
N SER A 178 -18.32 11.59 17.37
CA SER A 178 -17.05 10.95 17.73
C SER A 178 -17.08 9.43 17.54
N GLN A 179 -18.15 8.77 17.99
CA GLN A 179 -18.31 7.32 17.88
C GLN A 179 -18.35 6.83 16.43
N TYR A 180 -19.05 7.53 15.55
CA TYR A 180 -19.24 7.09 14.15
C TYR A 180 -18.29 7.75 13.15
N GLY A 181 -17.46 8.71 13.60
CA GLY A 181 -16.52 9.44 12.75
C GLY A 181 -17.23 10.34 11.74
N LYS A 182 -18.23 11.09 12.20
CA LYS A 182 -19.08 11.99 11.40
C LYS A 182 -18.98 13.45 11.82
#